data_AF-A0A1Y0N0P1-F1
#
_entry.id   AF-A0A1Y0N0P1-F1
#
_cell.length_a   1.000
_cell.length_b   1.000
_cell.length_c   1.000
_cell.angle_alpha   90.00
_cell.angle_beta   90.00
_cell.angle_gamma   90.00
#
_symmetry.space_group_name_H-M   'P 1'
#
loop_
_entity.id
_entity.type
_entity.pdbx_description
1 polymer ?
#
loop_
_entity_poly.entity_id
_entity_poly.type
_entity_poly.pdbx_seq_one_letter_code
_entity_poly.pdbx_strand_id
1 'polypeptide(L)'
;MKIIILLIFLLNCGIGFAQNEFPSGQKNETFSSYDKDWEFFELDEPIEARILMHLPSSGLCGNLAFASVSIVQTKDEKIFRILDLCNTKDIPENKIVKIIPTKKPEFSVLLPARNFINPKTGKVEQFELDKKTLKTTYGHIETE
;
A
#
# COMPACT_ATOMS: atom_id res chain seq x y z
N MET A 1 -57.98 4.71 -45.26
CA MET A 1 -57.18 5.45 -44.26
C MET A 1 -55.76 4.91 -44.34
N LYS A 2 -54.84 5.67 -44.96
CA LYS A 2 -53.45 5.26 -45.23
C LYS A 2 -52.61 5.53 -43.98
N ILE A 3 -52.08 4.50 -43.34
CA ILE A 3 -51.08 4.65 -42.27
C ILE A 3 -49.71 4.63 -42.94
N ILE A 4 -49.05 5.78 -42.92
CA ILE A 4 -47.65 5.96 -43.27
C ILE A 4 -46.84 5.35 -42.12
N ILE A 5 -46.22 4.19 -42.35
CA ILE A 5 -45.32 3.57 -41.36
C ILE A 5 -43.88 3.94 -41.74
N LEU A 6 -43.27 4.69 -40.83
CA LEU A 6 -41.89 5.15 -40.75
C LEU A 6 -40.86 4.10 -41.19
N LEU A 7 -40.12 4.41 -42.25
CA LEU A 7 -38.80 3.84 -42.54
C LEU A 7 -37.75 4.65 -41.75
N ILE A 8 -37.49 4.26 -40.50
CA ILE A 8 -36.25 4.62 -39.81
C ILE A 8 -35.41 3.35 -39.78
N PHE A 9 -34.67 3.17 -40.87
CA PHE A 9 -33.67 2.11 -41.00
C PHE A 9 -32.53 2.41 -40.03
N LEU A 10 -32.38 1.48 -39.10
CA LEU A 10 -31.30 1.27 -38.15
C LEU A 10 -29.91 1.61 -38.74
N LEU A 11 -29.39 2.78 -38.42
CA LEU A 11 -27.95 3.03 -38.36
C LEU A 11 -27.53 2.99 -36.89
N ASN A 12 -27.42 1.78 -36.35
CA ASN A 12 -26.54 1.52 -35.22
C ASN A 12 -25.37 0.71 -35.77
N CYS A 13 -24.34 1.43 -36.25
CA CYS A 13 -22.99 0.87 -36.27
C CYS A 13 -22.59 0.60 -34.82
N GLY A 14 -22.89 -0.61 -34.35
CA GLY A 14 -22.31 -1.14 -33.13
C GLY A 14 -20.81 -1.24 -33.35
N ILE A 15 -20.06 -0.31 -32.78
CA ILE A 15 -18.62 -0.43 -32.60
C ILE A 15 -18.44 -1.55 -31.58
N GLY A 16 -18.28 -2.78 -32.08
CA GLY A 16 -17.87 -3.90 -31.26
C GLY A 16 -16.44 -3.66 -30.82
N PHE A 17 -16.26 -3.08 -29.64
CA PHE A 17 -14.98 -3.16 -28.94
C PHE A 17 -14.74 -4.63 -28.63
N ALA A 18 -13.80 -5.24 -29.34
CA ALA A 18 -13.21 -6.51 -28.92
C ALA A 18 -12.63 -6.28 -27.52
N GLN A 19 -13.34 -6.73 -26.49
CA GLN A 19 -12.74 -6.90 -25.17
C GLN A 19 -11.76 -8.04 -25.33
N ASN A 20 -10.47 -7.70 -25.45
CA ASN A 20 -9.42 -8.68 -25.21
C ASN A 20 -9.69 -9.26 -23.84
N GLU A 21 -10.04 -10.55 -23.80
CA GLU A 21 -10.14 -11.31 -22.56
C GLU A 21 -8.78 -11.20 -21.88
N PHE A 22 -8.70 -10.37 -20.84
CA PHE A 22 -7.60 -10.47 -19.89
C PHE A 22 -7.66 -11.91 -19.36
N PRO A 23 -6.55 -12.67 -19.42
CA PRO A 23 -6.55 -14.04 -18.93
C PRO A 23 -6.98 -14.01 -17.46
N SER A 24 -8.19 -14.49 -17.20
CA SER A 24 -8.78 -14.66 -15.89
C SER A 24 -8.07 -15.84 -15.22
N GLY A 25 -6.87 -15.57 -14.76
CA GLY A 25 -5.93 -16.60 -14.33
C GLY A 25 -4.89 -16.12 -13.33
N GLN A 26 -5.10 -14.98 -12.66
CA GLN A 26 -4.44 -14.76 -11.38
C GLN A 26 -5.45 -15.13 -10.30
N LYS A 27 -5.31 -16.38 -9.81
CA LYS A 27 -5.75 -16.69 -8.45
C LYS A 27 -5.20 -15.57 -7.57
N ASN A 28 -6.10 -14.88 -6.87
CA ASN A 28 -5.71 -13.98 -5.79
C ASN A 28 -4.82 -14.80 -4.85
N GLU A 29 -3.51 -14.67 -5.01
CA GLU A 29 -2.57 -15.19 -4.03
C GLU A 29 -2.91 -14.45 -2.76
N THR A 30 -3.52 -15.19 -1.84
CA THR A 30 -3.87 -14.80 -0.50
C THR A 30 -2.72 -13.97 0.04
N PHE A 31 -2.97 -12.69 0.37
CA PHE A 31 -2.03 -11.83 1.06
C PHE A 31 -1.42 -12.64 2.19
N SER A 32 -0.17 -13.06 2.03
CA SER A 32 0.52 -13.72 3.12
C SER A 32 0.63 -12.71 4.25
N SER A 33 0.25 -13.15 5.43
CA SER A 33 0.18 -12.33 6.63
C SER A 33 1.59 -12.19 7.24
N TYR A 34 2.47 -11.47 6.52
CA TYR A 34 3.86 -11.24 6.94
C TYR A 34 3.97 -10.44 8.25
N ASP A 35 2.88 -9.80 8.64
CA ASP A 35 2.69 -9.05 9.87
C ASP A 35 2.42 -9.94 11.10
N LYS A 36 2.14 -11.24 10.92
CA LYS A 36 1.87 -12.15 12.06
C LYS A 36 3.04 -12.28 13.03
N ASP A 37 4.26 -12.19 12.53
CA ASP A 37 5.47 -12.36 13.32
C ASP A 37 6.11 -11.01 13.71
N TRP A 38 5.41 -9.89 13.50
CA TRP A 38 5.93 -8.58 13.87
C TRP A 38 5.85 -8.36 15.37
N GLU A 39 6.98 -8.01 15.99
CA GLU A 39 7.04 -7.60 17.39
C GLU A 39 6.64 -6.13 17.50
N PHE A 40 5.49 -5.86 18.12
CA PHE A 40 5.01 -4.50 18.31
C PHE A 40 5.55 -3.87 19.60
N PHE A 41 5.87 -2.59 19.55
CA PHE A 41 6.18 -1.77 20.71
C PHE A 41 5.51 -0.40 20.58
N GLU A 42 5.42 0.33 21.69
CA GLU A 42 4.94 1.72 21.71
C GLU A 42 6.12 2.67 21.88
N LEU A 43 6.08 3.78 21.14
CA LEU A 43 6.98 4.91 21.38
C LEU A 43 6.42 5.75 22.52
N ASP A 44 7.26 6.11 23.49
CA ASP A 44 6.85 6.96 24.61
C ASP A 44 6.89 8.44 24.25
N GLU A 45 7.83 8.84 23.40
CA GLU A 45 8.09 10.23 23.03
C GLU A 45 8.36 10.40 21.52
N PRO A 46 8.17 11.61 20.96
CA PRO A 46 8.59 11.91 19.60
C PRO A 46 10.08 11.68 19.38
N ILE A 47 10.40 11.07 18.24
CA ILE A 47 11.79 10.76 17.87
C ILE A 47 12.11 11.24 16.46
N GLU A 48 13.36 11.58 16.23
CA GLU A 48 13.89 11.83 14.88
C GLU A 48 14.51 10.56 14.32
N ALA A 49 14.19 10.25 13.06
CA ALA A 49 14.80 9.13 12.37
C ALA A 49 14.96 9.42 10.87
N ARG A 50 15.96 8.76 10.27
CA ARG A 50 16.19 8.73 8.84
C ARG A 50 15.30 7.68 8.19
N ILE A 51 14.57 8.06 7.15
CA ILE A 51 13.84 7.12 6.29
C ILE A 51 14.87 6.27 5.54
N LEU A 52 14.89 4.96 5.80
CA LEU A 52 15.63 4.01 4.96
C LEU A 52 14.79 3.55 3.79
N MET A 53 13.47 3.54 3.98
CA MET A 53 12.51 3.04 3.02
C MET A 53 11.12 3.55 3.42
N HIS A 54 10.31 3.91 2.43
CA HIS A 54 8.92 4.31 2.63
C HIS A 54 8.01 3.70 1.56
N LEU A 55 6.83 3.22 1.96
CA LEU A 55 5.72 2.90 1.08
C LEU A 55 4.51 3.71 1.52
N PRO A 56 3.99 4.61 0.68
CA PRO A 56 2.77 5.32 1.01
C PRO A 56 1.60 4.34 1.14
N SER A 57 0.64 4.72 1.98
CA SER A 57 -0.63 4.02 2.09
C SER A 57 -1.32 3.92 0.72
N SER A 58 -1.92 2.76 0.41
CA SER A 58 -2.66 2.55 -0.85
C SER A 58 -3.92 3.41 -0.96
N GLY A 59 -4.34 4.07 0.13
CA GLY A 59 -5.47 5.00 0.14
C GLY A 59 -5.59 5.77 1.46
N LEU A 60 -6.51 6.71 1.48
CA LEU A 60 -6.95 7.36 2.72
C LEU A 60 -7.78 6.39 3.56
N CYS A 61 -7.84 6.62 4.87
CA CYS A 61 -8.75 5.88 5.72
C CYS A 61 -10.18 6.39 5.58
N GLY A 62 -11.13 5.47 5.80
CA GLY A 62 -12.55 5.74 5.85
C GLY A 62 -13.24 4.52 6.45
N ASN A 63 -14.02 3.79 5.64
CA ASN A 63 -14.58 2.50 6.05
C ASN A 63 -13.51 1.42 6.27
N LEU A 64 -12.35 1.55 5.61
CA LEU A 64 -11.18 0.71 5.80
C LEU A 64 -10.04 1.55 6.37
N ALA A 65 -9.22 0.93 7.21
CA ALA A 65 -8.00 1.55 7.69
C ALA A 65 -6.81 1.08 6.85
N PHE A 66 -6.04 2.03 6.35
CA PHE A 66 -4.79 1.77 5.64
C PHE A 66 -3.64 2.44 6.39
N ALA A 67 -2.43 1.92 6.23
CA ALA A 67 -1.22 2.58 6.72
C ALA A 67 -0.14 2.61 5.65
N SER A 68 0.69 3.65 5.69
CA SER A 68 2.01 3.57 5.08
C SER A 68 2.92 2.64 5.90
N VAL A 69 3.94 2.10 5.25
CA VAL A 69 4.98 1.30 5.90
C VAL A 69 6.32 1.98 5.68
N SER A 70 6.97 2.39 6.76
CA SER A 70 8.31 2.97 6.70
C SER A 70 9.29 2.14 7.51
N ILE A 71 10.51 1.98 7.01
CA ILE A 71 11.63 1.51 7.82
C ILE A 71 12.51 2.72 8.07
N VAL A 72 12.84 2.93 9.34
CA VAL A 72 13.62 4.08 9.77
C VAL A 72 14.84 3.65 10.54
N GLN A 73 15.81 4.56 10.61
CA GLN A 73 16.96 4.44 11.48
C GLN A 73 17.11 5.69 12.33
N THR A 74 17.16 5.48 13.64
CA THR A 74 17.38 6.54 14.63
C THR A 74 18.85 6.96 14.71
N LYS A 75 19.13 8.06 15.41
CA LYS A 75 20.49 8.58 15.61
C LYS A 75 21.42 7.60 16.34
N ASP A 76 20.88 6.73 17.18
CA ASP A 76 21.61 5.65 17.86
C ASP A 76 21.63 4.35 17.04
N GLU A 77 21.44 4.46 15.72
CA GLU A 77 21.52 3.39 14.72
C GLU A 77 20.45 2.28 14.88
N LYS A 78 19.44 2.43 15.76
CA LYS A 78 18.36 1.44 15.88
C LYS A 78 17.45 1.52 14.66
N ILE A 79 17.14 0.34 14.10
CA ILE A 79 16.27 0.17 12.93
C ILE A 79 14.95 -0.46 13.36
N PHE A 80 13.84 0.15 13.00
CA PHE A 80 12.50 -0.39 13.24
C PHE A 80 11.52 0.08 12.16
N ARG A 81 10.33 -0.52 12.18
CA ARG A 81 9.23 -0.25 11.24
C ARG A 81 8.20 0.66 11.87
N ILE A 82 7.64 1.56 11.06
CA ILE A 82 6.57 2.47 11.44
C ILE A 82 5.37 2.22 10.53
N LEU A 83 4.20 2.16 11.17
CA LEU A 83 2.90 2.20 10.54
C LEU A 83 2.27 3.57 10.79
N ASP A 84 2.14 4.37 9.75
CA ASP A 84 1.49 5.68 9.80
C ASP A 84 0.15 5.62 9.08
N LEU A 85 -0.92 5.70 9.87
CA LEU A 85 -2.29 5.54 9.39
C LEU A 85 -2.63 6.62 8.36
N CYS A 86 -3.24 6.18 7.25
CA CYS A 86 -3.79 7.05 6.22
C CYS A 86 -2.75 7.95 5.52
N ASN A 87 -1.46 7.76 5.78
CA ASN A 87 -0.42 8.59 5.18
C ASN A 87 -0.18 8.16 3.73
N THR A 88 -0.71 8.92 2.79
CA THR A 88 -0.53 8.70 1.34
C THR A 88 0.62 9.53 0.76
N LYS A 89 1.34 10.29 1.59
CA LYS A 89 2.44 11.14 1.11
C LYS A 89 3.62 10.26 0.71
N ASP A 90 4.24 10.58 -0.40
CA ASP A 90 5.53 9.98 -0.74
C ASP A 90 6.65 10.67 0.04
N ILE A 91 7.54 9.88 0.64
CA ILE A 91 8.62 10.36 1.49
C ILE A 91 9.94 9.79 0.97
N PRO A 92 10.88 10.62 0.51
CA PRO A 92 12.10 10.14 -0.09
C PRO A 92 13.00 9.46 0.96
N GLU A 93 13.73 8.44 0.51
CA GLU A 93 14.80 7.82 1.28
C GLU A 93 15.85 8.86 1.71
N ASN A 94 16.49 8.60 2.85
CA ASN A 94 17.44 9.47 3.53
C ASN A 94 16.87 10.77 4.11
N LYS A 95 15.57 11.08 3.95
CA LYS A 95 14.94 12.21 4.63
C LYS A 95 14.95 11.97 6.14
N ILE A 96 15.36 12.97 6.92
CA ILE A 96 15.16 12.99 8.37
C ILE A 96 13.72 13.46 8.62
N VAL A 97 12.99 12.68 9.42
CA VAL A 97 11.61 12.97 9.78
C VAL A 97 11.43 12.91 11.29
N LYS A 98 10.42 13.61 11.79
CA LYS A 98 9.96 13.50 13.16
C LYS A 98 8.78 12.54 13.21
N ILE A 99 8.84 11.59 14.13
CA ILE A 99 7.84 10.55 14.31
C ILE A 99 7.14 10.82 15.63
N ILE A 100 5.85 11.12 15.55
CA ILE A 100 5.00 11.33 16.71
C ILE A 100 4.39 10.00 17.13
N PRO A 101 4.47 9.57 18.39
CA PRO A 101 3.86 8.33 18.84
C PRO A 101 2.36 8.31 18.59
N THR A 102 1.85 7.19 18.09
CA THR A 102 0.42 6.94 17.99
C THR A 102 0.09 5.57 18.55
N LYS A 103 -1.12 5.44 19.09
CA LYS A 103 -1.58 4.16 19.65
C LYS A 103 -1.86 3.18 18.52
N LYS A 104 -1.53 1.91 18.78
CA LYS A 104 -1.98 0.81 17.93
C LYS A 104 -3.53 0.80 17.92
N PRO A 105 -4.17 0.79 16.74
CA PRO A 105 -5.61 0.69 16.68
C PRO A 105 -6.10 -0.70 17.09
N GLU A 106 -7.34 -0.77 17.59
CA GLU A 106 -8.02 -2.03 17.92
C GLU A 106 -8.65 -2.73 16.70
N PHE A 107 -8.53 -2.11 15.51
CA PHE A 107 -9.05 -2.63 14.24
C PHE A 107 -7.93 -3.08 13.30
N SER A 108 -8.30 -3.89 12.31
CA SER A 108 -7.38 -4.35 11.26
C SER A 108 -6.94 -3.20 10.36
N VAL A 109 -5.65 -3.18 10.03
CA VAL A 109 -5.03 -2.18 9.16
C VAL A 109 -4.50 -2.86 7.91
N LEU A 110 -4.87 -2.35 6.75
CA LEU A 110 -4.38 -2.80 5.45
C LEU A 110 -3.05 -2.11 5.14
N LEU A 111 -2.08 -2.92 4.71
CA LEU A 111 -0.72 -2.47 4.41
C LEU A 111 -0.46 -2.51 2.89
N PRO A 112 0.38 -1.61 2.35
CA PRO A 112 0.78 -1.64 0.95
C PRO A 112 1.53 -2.95 0.64
N ALA A 113 1.13 -3.61 -0.45
CA ALA A 113 1.84 -4.78 -0.95
C ALA A 113 3.12 -4.36 -1.68
N ARG A 114 4.24 -5.00 -1.36
CA ARG A 114 5.51 -4.79 -2.06
C ARG A 114 5.91 -6.03 -2.85
N ASN A 115 5.22 -6.18 -3.97
CA ASN A 115 5.54 -7.16 -4.99
C ASN A 115 6.48 -6.50 -6.02
N PHE A 116 7.64 -7.11 -6.29
CA PHE A 116 8.53 -6.70 -7.39
C PHE A 116 8.79 -7.88 -8.32
N ILE A 117 9.06 -7.62 -9.60
CA ILE A 117 9.47 -8.70 -10.51
C ILE A 117 10.98 -8.88 -10.37
N ASN A 118 11.42 -10.04 -9.88
CA ASN A 118 12.85 -10.33 -9.79
C ASN A 118 13.41 -10.50 -11.22
N PRO A 119 14.38 -9.66 -11.63
CA PRO A 119 14.90 -9.69 -13.00
C PRO A 119 15.69 -10.96 -13.33
N LYS A 120 16.13 -11.73 -12.33
CA LYS A 120 16.86 -12.99 -12.51
C LYS A 120 15.92 -14.19 -12.66
N THR A 121 14.78 -14.19 -11.97
CA THR A 121 13.85 -15.34 -11.93
C THR A 121 12.58 -15.11 -12.74
N GLY A 122 12.27 -13.85 -13.09
CA GLY A 122 11.05 -13.43 -13.76
C GLY A 122 9.78 -13.55 -12.90
N LYS A 123 9.93 -13.90 -11.61
CA LYS A 123 8.82 -14.12 -10.69
C LYS A 123 8.51 -12.84 -9.91
N VAL A 124 7.24 -12.71 -9.53
CA VAL A 124 6.86 -11.74 -8.49
C VAL A 124 7.48 -12.24 -7.19
N GLU A 125 8.39 -11.45 -6.65
CA GLU A 125 9.08 -11.69 -5.41
C GLU A 125 8.88 -10.51 -4.46
N GLN A 126 9.20 -10.78 -3.20
CA GLN A 126 8.97 -9.86 -2.11
C GLN A 126 10.24 -9.21 -1.67
N PHE A 127 10.14 -7.94 -1.32
CA PHE A 127 11.30 -7.16 -0.94
C PHE A 127 11.95 -7.70 0.32
N GLU A 128 13.27 -7.82 0.29
CA GLU A 128 14.06 -8.47 1.35
C GLU A 128 13.84 -7.84 2.74
N LEU A 129 13.52 -6.54 2.81
CA LEU A 129 13.24 -5.87 4.08
C LEU A 129 11.89 -6.23 4.69
N ASP A 130 10.93 -6.71 3.91
CA ASP A 130 9.66 -7.21 4.43
C ASP A 130 9.81 -8.61 5.06
N LYS A 131 10.87 -9.32 4.68
CA LYS A 131 11.27 -10.62 5.25
C LYS A 131 12.04 -10.47 6.57
N LYS A 132 12.51 -9.27 6.91
CA LYS A 132 13.23 -9.03 8.17
C LYS A 132 12.23 -8.84 9.32
N THR A 133 12.39 -9.63 10.37
CA THR A 133 11.76 -9.40 11.67
C THR A 133 12.34 -8.11 12.26
N LEU A 134 11.56 -7.03 12.20
CA LEU A 134 11.87 -5.73 12.79
C LEU A 134 10.83 -5.42 13.86
N LYS A 135 11.25 -4.77 14.95
CA LYS A 135 10.30 -4.15 15.87
C LYS A 135 9.44 -3.16 15.09
N THR A 136 8.15 -3.10 15.42
CA THR A 136 7.16 -2.30 14.69
C THR A 136 6.39 -1.42 15.66
N THR A 137 6.19 -0.16 15.31
CA THR A 137 5.36 0.78 16.08
C THR A 137 4.35 1.46 15.18
N TYR A 138 3.27 1.96 15.77
CA TYR A 138 2.45 2.97 15.14
C TYR A 138 3.04 4.35 15.44
N GLY A 139 3.04 5.24 14.45
CA GLY A 139 3.51 6.61 14.62
C GLY A 139 3.12 7.48 13.43
N HIS A 140 2.88 8.77 13.68
CA HIS A 140 2.63 9.75 12.64
C HIS A 140 3.95 10.37 12.17
N ILE A 141 4.21 10.33 10.86
CA ILE A 141 5.42 10.91 10.27
C ILE A 141 5.13 12.36 9.88
N GLU A 142 5.69 13.29 10.64
CA GLU A 142 5.65 14.71 10.31
C GLU A 142 6.63 14.97 9.15
N THR A 143 6.06 15.37 8.01
CA THR A 143 6.81 15.91 6.88
C THR A 143 6.62 17.41 6.88
N GLU A 144 7.67 18.17 7.20
CA GLU A 144 7.78 19.58 6.81
C GLU A 144 7.61 19.73 5.29
#